data_AF-A0A1E2RUY9-F1
#
_entry.id   AF-A0A1E2RUY9-F1
#
_cell.length_a   1.000
_cell.length_b   1.000
_cell.length_c   1.000
_cell.angle_alpha   90.00
_cell.angle_beta   90.00
_cell.angle_gamma   90.00
#
_symmetry.space_group_name_H-M   'P 1'
#
loop_
_entity.id
_entity.type
_entity.pdbx_description
1 polymer ?
#
loop_
_entity_poly.entity_id
_entity_poly.type
_entity_poly.pdbx_seq_one_letter_code
_entity_poly.pdbx_strand_id
1 'polypeptide(L)'
;MTGCPNGCARPYISDIGLTGRAPGKYNLYLGGGFHGQRLNRLVLENVGEEAILEKLASVIAHYASEREASEHLGDFVVRAGYLSEQ
;
A
#
# COMPACT_ATOMS: atom_id res chain seq x y z
N MET A 1 -7.95 3.72 -4.72
CA MET A 1 -8.58 4.25 -3.48
C MET A 1 -10.07 3.89 -3.49
N THR A 2 -10.65 3.54 -2.34
CA THR A 2 -12.09 3.41 -2.12
C THR A 2 -12.52 4.30 -0.94
N GLY A 3 -13.75 4.82 -0.96
CA GLY A 3 -14.26 5.70 0.10
C GLY A 3 -14.63 4.99 1.41
N CYS A 4 -14.85 3.67 1.38
CA CYS A 4 -15.26 2.88 2.54
C CYS A 4 -14.77 1.41 2.40
N PRO A 5 -14.80 0.59 3.46
CA PRO A 5 -14.23 -0.76 3.44
C PRO A 5 -14.95 -1.75 2.50
N ASN A 6 -16.11 -1.39 1.92
CA ASN A 6 -16.81 -2.24 0.94
C ASN A 6 -16.01 -2.47 -0.34
N GLY A 7 -15.02 -1.62 -0.65
CA GLY A 7 -14.02 -1.94 -1.66
C GLY A 7 -14.49 -1.89 -3.12
N CYS A 8 -15.49 -1.06 -3.46
CA CYS A 8 -16.04 -0.92 -4.83
C CYS A 8 -14.95 -0.68 -5.89
N ALA A 9 -13.90 0.06 -5.55
CA ALA A 9 -12.77 0.37 -6.41
C ALA A 9 -11.62 -0.64 -6.36
N ARG A 10 -11.86 -1.85 -5.81
CA ARG A 10 -10.91 -2.96 -5.72
C ARG A 10 -9.56 -2.59 -5.04
N PRO A 11 -9.57 -1.92 -3.87
CA PRO A 11 -8.34 -1.45 -3.21
C PRO A 11 -7.48 -2.58 -2.64
N TYR A 12 -8.01 -3.79 -2.49
CA TYR A 12 -7.34 -4.90 -1.79
C TYR A 12 -6.37 -5.70 -2.68
N ILE A 13 -6.45 -5.51 -4.00
CA ILE A 13 -5.57 -6.17 -4.98
C ILE A 13 -4.52 -5.22 -5.59
N SER A 14 -4.54 -3.92 -5.22
CA SER A 14 -3.60 -2.93 -5.74
C SER A 14 -2.28 -2.91 -4.97
N ASP A 15 -1.20 -2.49 -5.63
CA ASP A 15 0.10 -2.25 -4.99
C ASP A 15 -0.02 -1.29 -3.80
N ILE A 16 -0.77 -0.19 -3.99
CA ILE A 16 -1.10 0.81 -2.96
C ILE A 16 -2.62 0.91 -2.82
N GLY A 17 -3.15 0.38 -1.71
CA GLY A 17 -4.57 0.41 -1.37
C GLY A 17 -4.88 1.49 -0.34
N LEU A 18 -5.99 2.21 -0.53
CA LEU A 18 -6.52 3.16 0.45
C LEU A 18 -8.00 2.86 0.66
N THR A 19 -8.43 2.66 1.91
CA THR A 19 -9.84 2.51 2.29
C THR A 19 -10.22 3.59 3.30
N GLY A 20 -11.28 4.36 3.00
CA GLY A 20 -11.75 5.40 3.91
C GLY A 20 -12.33 4.83 5.22
N ARG A 21 -12.03 5.52 6.34
CA ARG A 21 -12.51 5.18 7.69
C ARG A 21 -13.33 6.30 8.32
N ALA A 22 -12.97 7.55 8.03
CA ALA A 22 -13.68 8.78 8.42
C ALA A 22 -13.27 9.92 7.45
N PRO A 23 -13.91 11.10 7.47
CA PRO A 23 -13.46 12.24 6.68
C PRO A 23 -11.97 12.54 6.91
N GLY A 24 -11.18 12.49 5.84
CA GLY A 24 -9.73 12.70 5.88
C GLY A 24 -8.91 11.58 6.54
N LYS A 25 -9.51 10.43 6.86
CA LYS A 25 -8.82 9.27 7.47
C LYS A 25 -8.95 8.01 6.64
N TYR A 26 -7.83 7.32 6.45
CA TYR A 26 -7.74 6.12 5.63
C TYR A 26 -6.89 5.04 6.30
N ASN A 27 -7.17 3.79 5.93
CA ASN A 27 -6.22 2.71 6.06
C ASN A 27 -5.35 2.66 4.80
N LEU A 28 -4.04 2.54 4.98
CA LEU A 28 -3.06 2.31 3.91
C LEU A 28 -2.71 0.82 3.85
N TYR A 29 -2.84 0.22 2.68
CA TYR A 29 -2.45 -1.15 2.40
C TYR A 29 -1.35 -1.17 1.34
N LEU A 30 -0.36 -2.04 1.49
CA LEU A 30 0.73 -2.21 0.52
C LEU A 30 0.97 -3.69 0.19
N GLY A 31 1.65 -3.95 -0.93
CA GLY A 31 2.13 -5.30 -1.26
C GLY A 31 1.18 -6.15 -2.10
N GLY A 32 0.23 -5.53 -2.81
CA GLY A 32 -0.57 -6.22 -3.83
C GLY A 32 0.31 -6.82 -4.92
N GLY A 33 -0.23 -7.76 -5.71
CA GLY A 33 0.46 -8.26 -6.89
C GLY A 33 0.17 -7.37 -8.10
N PHE A 34 1.16 -7.10 -8.96
CA PHE A 34 1.00 -6.23 -10.14
C PHE A 34 -0.13 -6.68 -11.10
N HIS A 35 -0.44 -7.98 -11.15
CA HIS A 35 -1.54 -8.54 -11.94
C HIS A 35 -2.81 -8.82 -11.11
N GLY A 36 -2.88 -8.30 -9.88
CA GLY A 36 -3.98 -8.53 -8.95
C GLY A 36 -4.03 -9.96 -8.39
N GLN A 37 -2.94 -10.71 -8.50
CA GLN A 37 -2.82 -12.12 -8.07
C GLN A 37 -2.54 -12.29 -6.57
N ARG A 38 -2.27 -11.20 -5.84
CA ARG A 38 -1.98 -11.19 -4.40
C ARG A 38 -2.71 -10.03 -3.73
N LEU A 39 -3.29 -10.31 -2.56
CA LEU A 39 -3.88 -9.28 -1.71
C LEU A 39 -2.80 -8.47 -0.99
N ASN A 40 -3.02 -7.17 -0.88
CA ASN A 40 -2.18 -6.30 -0.05
C ASN A 40 -2.48 -6.49 1.45
N ARG A 41 -1.58 -5.97 2.30
CA ARG A 41 -1.71 -6.02 3.76
C ARG A 41 -1.78 -4.60 4.34
N LEU A 42 -2.46 -4.47 5.47
CA LEU A 42 -2.58 -3.21 6.20
C LEU A 42 -1.22 -2.77 6.73
N VAL A 43 -0.82 -1.53 6.46
CA VAL A 43 0.46 -0.94 6.89
C VAL A 43 0.26 0.24 7.84
N LEU A 44 -0.75 1.07 7.59
CA LEU A 44 -1.17 2.13 8.53
C LEU A 44 -2.70 2.08 8.69
N GLU A 45 -3.17 2.20 9.93
CA GLU A 45 -4.60 2.20 10.24
C GLU A 45 -5.11 3.58 10.64
N ASN A 46 -6.22 4.01 10.04
CA ASN A 46 -6.97 5.21 10.42
C ASN A 46 -6.11 6.49 10.51
N VAL A 47 -5.22 6.68 9.53
CA VAL A 47 -4.28 7.81 9.48
C VAL A 47 -4.73 8.89 8.50
N GLY A 48 -4.20 10.10 8.67
CA GLY A 48 -4.44 11.24 7.78
C GLY A 48 -3.50 11.25 6.57
N GLU A 49 -3.77 12.16 5.63
CA GLU A 49 -3.02 12.31 4.38
C GLU A 49 -1.52 12.52 4.59
N GLU A 50 -1.12 13.40 5.51
CA GLU A 50 0.30 13.71 5.78
C GLU A 50 1.11 12.46 6.13
N ALA A 51 0.62 11.64 7.05
CA ALA A 51 1.28 10.39 7.45
C ALA A 51 1.33 9.36 6.31
N ILE A 52 0.32 9.35 5.43
CA ILE A 52 0.30 8.49 4.24
C ILE A 52 1.37 8.94 3.25
N LEU A 53 1.45 10.24 2.99
CA LEU A 53 2.44 10.81 2.07
C LEU A 53 3.87 10.61 2.57
N GLU A 54 4.13 10.83 3.86
CA GLU A 54 5.43 10.57 4.48
C GLU A 54 5.85 9.10 4.33
N LYS A 55 4.94 8.17 4.63
CA LYS A 55 5.20 6.73 4.48
C LYS A 55 5.46 6.35 3.02
N LEU A 56 4.64 6.84 2.09
CA LEU A 56 4.80 6.56 0.66
C LEU A 56 6.09 7.16 0.10
N ALA A 57 6.46 8.38 0.51
CA ALA A 57 7.70 9.03 0.09
C ALA A 57 8.91 8.17 0.48
N SER A 58 8.96 7.66 1.71
CA SER A 58 10.02 6.76 2.17
C SER A 58 10.06 5.45 1.36
N VAL A 59 8.92 4.79 1.16
CA VAL A 59 8.84 3.52 0.42
C VAL A 59 9.23 3.70 -1.05
N ILE A 60 8.73 4.74 -1.70
CA ILE A 60 8.98 5.01 -3.13
C ILE A 60 10.44 5.40 -3.35
N ALA A 61 11.04 6.19 -2.44
CA ALA A 61 12.46 6.53 -2.51
C ALA A 61 13.34 5.27 -2.42
N HIS A 62 13.03 4.37 -1.49
CA HIS A 62 13.76 3.10 -1.34
C HIS A 62 13.56 2.17 -2.55
N TYR A 63 12.34 2.09 -3.08
CA TYR A 63 12.06 1.35 -4.32
C TYR A 63 12.86 1.91 -5.51
N ALA A 64 12.96 3.23 -5.63
CA ALA A 64 13.72 3.85 -6.70
C ALA A 64 15.22 3.54 -6.64
N SER A 65 15.79 3.38 -5.44
CA SER A 65 17.21 3.09 -5.25
C SER A 65 17.57 1.60 -5.28
N GLU A 66 16.70 0.72 -4.78
CA GLU A 66 17.05 -0.68 -4.47
C GLU A 66 16.17 -1.73 -5.15
N ARG A 67 15.28 -1.34 -6.07
CA ARG A 67 14.53 -2.33 -6.84
C ARG A 67 15.42 -3.19 -7.73
N GLU A 68 15.04 -4.44 -7.88
CA GLU A 68 15.66 -5.34 -8.85
C GLU A 68 15.15 -5.05 -10.27
N ALA A 69 15.85 -5.59 -11.28
CA ALA A 69 15.43 -5.46 -12.67
C ALA A 69 14.04 -6.08 -12.87
N SER A 70 13.13 -5.31 -13.47
CA SER A 70 11.73 -5.70 -13.70
C SER A 70 10.91 -5.98 -12.43
N GLU A 71 11.38 -5.57 -11.25
CA GLU A 71 10.61 -5.67 -10.02
C GLU A 71 9.49 -4.64 -9.98
N HIS A 72 8.30 -5.05 -9.56
CA HIS A 72 7.15 -4.19 -9.31
C HIS A 72 7.09 -3.75 -7.84
N LEU A 73 6.46 -2.60 -7.58
CA LEU A 73 6.40 -2.01 -6.24
C LEU A 73 5.84 -2.96 -5.18
N GLY A 74 4.77 -3.69 -5.48
CA GLY A 74 4.18 -4.62 -4.53
C GLY A 74 5.10 -5.77 -4.14
N ASP A 75 5.91 -6.27 -5.08
CA ASP A 75 6.90 -7.32 -4.81
C ASP A 75 8.08 -6.76 -4.00
N PHE A 76 8.54 -5.56 -4.36
CA PHE A 76 9.56 -4.84 -3.60
C PHE A 76 9.16 -4.63 -2.14
N VAL A 77 7.93 -4.17 -1.89
CA VAL A 77 7.42 -3.94 -0.54
C VAL A 77 7.48 -5.21 0.32
N VAL A 78 7.19 -6.37 -0.28
CA VAL A 78 7.30 -7.67 0.39
C VAL A 78 8.77 -8.03 0.63
N ARG A 79 9.63 -7.96 -0.39
CA ARG A 79 11.05 -8.30 -0.30
C ARG A 79 11.81 -7.43 0.69
N ALA A 80 11.53 -6.13 0.71
CA ALA A 80 12.15 -5.13 1.57
C ALA A 80 11.58 -5.10 3.00
N GLY A 81 10.63 -5.99 3.34
CA GLY A 81 10.15 -6.16 4.71
C GLY A 81 9.24 -5.04 5.23
N TYR A 82 8.51 -4.34 4.34
CA TYR A 82 7.58 -3.28 4.74
C TYR A 82 6.24 -3.78 5.30
N LEU A 83 5.98 -5.09 5.22
CA LEU A 83 4.76 -5.70 5.73
C LEU A 83 5.02 -6.32 7.09
N SER A 84 4.16 -6.03 8.08
CA SER A 84 4.17 -6.75 9.34
C SER A 84 3.72 -8.20 9.15
N GLU A 85 4.32 -9.12 9.91
CA GLU A 85 3.74 -10.45 10.12
C GLU A 85 2.44 -10.29 10.92
N GLN A 86 1.36 -10.88 10.42
CA GLN A 86 0.10 -11.05 11.15
C GLN A 86 -0.19 -12.54 11.20
#